data_AF-A0A8C0CQN6-F1
#
_entry.id   AF-A0A8C0CQN6-F1
#
_cell.length_a   1.000
_cell.length_b   1.000
_cell.length_c   1.000
_cell.angle_alpha   90.00
_cell.angle_beta   90.00
_cell.angle_gamma   90.00
#
_symmetry.space_group_name_H-M   'P 1'
#
loop_
_entity.id
_entity.type
_entity.pdbx_description
1 polymer ?
#
loop_
_entity_poly.entity_id
_entity_poly.type
_entity_poly.pdbx_seq_one_letter_code
_entity_poly.pdbx_strand_id
1 'polypeptide(L)'
;AQDLDLQKIAGFWREVGVASSQNLALQTPKRLEALFLTLSGEELTVKAAYNSSGSCETEQIVSSEVNVSGRFVFPGHREIQVIDTDYEQFAILRVSLHWRDKEFHVLKYFTRSLEGEYEPGFWKFRELTADTGLYLVARHGRCAKLLKEELI
;
A
#
# COMPACT_ATOMS: atom_id res chain seq x y z
N ALA A 1 -13.10 14.83 -10.12
CA ALA A 1 -12.00 14.09 -9.48
C ALA A 1 -10.72 14.74 -9.95
N GLN A 2 -9.76 14.96 -9.05
CA GLN A 2 -8.44 15.45 -9.46
C GLN A 2 -7.64 14.24 -9.93
N ASP A 3 -7.10 14.29 -11.13
CA ASP A 3 -6.29 13.20 -11.68
C ASP A 3 -5.05 12.99 -10.80
N LEU A 4 -4.65 11.72 -10.62
CA LEU A 4 -3.50 11.38 -9.80
C LEU A 4 -2.21 11.78 -10.51
N ASP A 5 -1.36 12.54 -9.83
CA ASP A 5 -0.01 12.83 -10.33
C ASP A 5 0.90 11.62 -10.06
N LEU A 6 0.98 10.74 -11.07
CA LEU A 6 1.78 9.52 -10.99
C LEU A 6 3.24 9.82 -10.65
N GLN A 7 3.84 10.85 -11.25
CA GLN A 7 5.25 11.15 -11.00
C GLN A 7 5.51 11.49 -9.53
N LYS A 8 4.59 12.20 -8.89
CA LYS A 8 4.70 12.52 -7.46
C LYS A 8 4.46 11.33 -6.53
N ILE A 9 3.73 10.30 -6.98
CA ILE A 9 3.53 9.09 -6.15
C ILE A 9 4.72 8.13 -6.20
N ALA A 10 5.64 8.27 -7.16
CA ALA A 10 6.83 7.43 -7.27
C ALA A 10 7.72 7.47 -6.01
N GLY A 11 8.53 6.44 -5.80
CA GLY A 11 9.47 6.30 -4.69
C GLY A 11 8.95 5.41 -3.55
N PHE A 12 9.60 5.53 -2.41
CA PHE A 12 9.40 4.67 -1.24
C PHE A 12 8.10 4.98 -0.48
N TRP A 13 7.41 3.94 -0.01
CA TRP A 13 6.23 3.99 0.84
C TRP A 13 6.23 2.84 1.85
N ARG A 14 6.12 3.13 3.15
CA ARG A 14 5.99 2.11 4.21
C ARG A 14 4.53 1.90 4.56
N GLU A 15 4.08 0.65 4.67
CA GLU A 15 2.74 0.36 5.17
C GLU A 15 2.71 0.60 6.69
N VAL A 16 1.76 1.41 7.16
CA VAL A 16 1.59 1.77 8.58
C VAL A 16 0.23 1.37 9.13
N GLY A 17 -0.79 1.22 8.28
CA GLY A 17 -2.12 0.85 8.72
C GLY A 17 -2.83 -0.06 7.73
N VAL A 18 -3.61 -1.00 8.25
CA VAL A 18 -4.47 -1.89 7.45
C VAL A 18 -5.83 -2.03 8.13
N ALA A 19 -6.91 -1.89 7.36
CA ALA A 19 -8.28 -2.05 7.80
C ALA A 19 -9.08 -2.89 6.80
N SER A 20 -9.87 -3.84 7.29
CA SER A 20 -10.76 -4.65 6.48
C SER A 20 -11.85 -5.25 7.37
N SER A 21 -13.06 -5.42 6.82
CA SER A 21 -14.11 -6.17 7.49
C SER A 21 -13.89 -7.70 7.45
N GLN A 22 -12.81 -8.18 6.80
CA GLN A 22 -12.42 -9.59 6.77
C GLN A 22 -11.08 -9.85 7.49
N ASN A 23 -11.14 -10.64 8.56
CA ASN A 23 -9.98 -10.98 9.39
C ASN A 23 -8.82 -11.67 8.61
N LEU A 24 -9.14 -12.43 7.56
CA LEU A 24 -8.15 -13.13 6.73
C LEU A 24 -7.13 -12.19 6.06
N ALA A 25 -7.54 -10.96 5.71
CA ALA A 25 -6.65 -9.98 5.12
C ALA A 25 -5.57 -9.48 6.10
N LEU A 26 -5.81 -9.66 7.41
CA LEU A 26 -4.95 -9.17 8.49
C LEU A 26 -4.01 -10.26 9.03
N GLN A 27 -4.32 -11.54 8.80
CA GLN A 27 -3.56 -12.70 9.32
C GLN A 27 -2.68 -13.37 8.24
N THR A 28 -2.26 -12.64 7.22
CA THR A 28 -1.38 -13.20 6.18
C THR A 28 0.00 -13.56 6.77
N PRO A 29 0.52 -14.77 6.51
CA PRO A 29 1.87 -15.17 6.94
C PRO A 29 2.97 -14.35 6.25
N LYS A 30 2.66 -13.75 5.09
CA LYS A 30 3.52 -12.83 4.35
C LYS A 30 2.92 -11.43 4.44
N ARG A 31 3.43 -10.62 5.37
CA ARG A 31 2.94 -9.27 5.66
C ARG A 31 3.71 -8.24 4.85
N LEU A 32 3.01 -7.34 4.15
CA LEU A 32 3.65 -6.23 3.47
C LEU A 32 4.24 -5.25 4.50
N GLU A 33 5.45 -4.75 4.26
CA GLU A 33 6.05 -3.70 5.10
C GLU A 33 6.34 -2.43 4.31
N ALA A 34 6.70 -2.54 3.03
CA ALA A 34 6.93 -1.37 2.18
C ALA A 34 6.78 -1.67 0.69
N LEU A 35 6.63 -0.60 -0.06
CA LEU A 35 6.62 -0.54 -1.51
C LEU A 35 7.67 0.48 -1.96
N PHE A 36 8.26 0.23 -3.13
CA PHE A 36 8.96 1.24 -3.90
C PHE A 36 8.36 1.28 -5.29
N LEU A 37 7.85 2.45 -5.66
CA LEU A 37 7.14 2.69 -6.90
C LEU A 37 8.09 3.32 -7.92
N THR A 38 8.24 2.69 -9.07
CA THR A 38 9.05 3.20 -10.18
C THR A 38 8.16 3.36 -11.40
N LEU A 39 8.16 4.56 -11.98
CA LEU A 39 7.45 4.84 -13.23
C LEU A 39 8.41 4.83 -14.40
N SER A 40 8.03 4.12 -15.46
CA SER A 40 8.74 4.10 -16.73
C SER A 40 7.73 4.25 -17.86
N GLY A 41 7.57 5.47 -18.36
CA GLY A 41 6.50 5.78 -19.32
C GLY A 41 5.12 5.58 -18.70
N GLU A 42 4.33 4.67 -19.28
CA GLU A 42 2.99 4.31 -18.81
C GLU A 42 2.98 3.09 -17.88
N GLU A 43 4.14 2.52 -17.57
CA GLU A 43 4.25 1.35 -16.70
C GLU A 43 4.60 1.75 -15.26
N LEU A 44 3.84 1.24 -14.29
CA LEU A 44 4.16 1.31 -12.87
C LEU A 44 4.76 -0.02 -12.42
N THR A 45 6.04 0.01 -12.06
CA THR A 45 6.72 -1.10 -11.38
C THR A 45 6.66 -0.90 -9.88
N VAL A 46 6.28 -1.96 -9.17
CA VAL A 46 6.16 -2.00 -7.72
C VAL A 46 7.15 -3.02 -7.18
N LYS A 47 8.19 -2.58 -6.47
CA LYS A 47 9.03 -3.46 -5.65
C LYS A 47 8.44 -3.51 -4.24
N ALA A 48 7.86 -4.64 -3.86
CA ALA A 48 7.25 -4.85 -2.56
C ALA A 48 8.22 -5.61 -1.63
N ALA A 49 8.31 -5.16 -0.37
CA ALA A 49 9.03 -5.86 0.68
C ALA A 49 8.05 -6.43 1.71
N TYR A 50 8.22 -7.71 2.00
CA TYR A 50 7.39 -8.47 2.91
C TYR A 50 8.21 -9.04 4.06
N ASN A 51 7.55 -9.14 5.22
CA ASN A 51 7.98 -9.95 6.33
C ASN A 51 7.27 -11.29 6.29
N SER A 52 8.04 -12.35 6.05
CA SER A 52 7.62 -13.73 5.95
C SER A 52 8.20 -14.48 7.14
N SER A 53 7.44 -14.56 8.23
CA SER A 53 7.86 -15.22 9.48
C SER A 53 9.24 -14.77 10.02
N GLY A 54 9.58 -13.48 9.89
CA GLY A 54 10.85 -12.89 10.35
C GLY A 54 11.93 -12.79 9.27
N SER A 55 11.73 -13.41 8.11
CA SER A 55 12.58 -13.25 6.92
C SER A 55 12.06 -12.12 6.04
N CYS A 56 12.98 -11.38 5.42
CA CYS A 56 12.61 -10.34 4.47
C CYS A 56 12.64 -10.91 3.05
N GLU A 57 11.50 -10.82 2.37
CA GLU A 57 11.35 -11.20 0.98
C GLU A 57 10.98 -9.98 0.15
N THR A 58 11.55 -9.86 -1.03
CA THR A 58 11.17 -8.82 -2.00
C THR A 58 10.54 -9.45 -3.24
N GLU A 59 9.59 -8.74 -3.83
CA GLU A 59 8.93 -9.13 -5.08
C GLU A 59 8.83 -7.88 -5.97
N GLN A 60 8.97 -8.07 -7.27
CA GLN A 60 8.75 -7.00 -8.25
C GLN A 60 7.52 -7.34 -9.08
N ILE A 61 6.59 -6.39 -9.16
CA ILE A 61 5.31 -6.55 -9.83
C ILE A 61 5.13 -5.38 -10.77
N VAL A 62 4.82 -5.65 -12.03
CA VAL A 62 4.51 -4.61 -13.03
C VAL A 62 2.99 -4.51 -13.17
N SER A 63 2.47 -3.28 -13.18
CA SER A 63 1.05 -3.01 -13.42
C SER A 63 0.65 -3.48 -14.82
N SER A 64 -0.50 -4.14 -14.94
CA SER A 64 -1.07 -4.52 -16.23
C SER A 64 -1.86 -3.37 -16.88
N GLU A 65 -2.41 -2.48 -16.06
CA GLU A 65 -3.11 -1.27 -16.51
C GLU A 65 -2.84 -0.13 -15.52
N VAL A 66 -2.60 1.06 -16.04
CA VAL A 66 -2.46 2.30 -15.29
C VAL A 66 -3.55 3.27 -15.76
N ASN A 67 -4.41 3.70 -14.85
CA ASN A 67 -5.46 4.67 -15.15
C ASN A 67 -5.18 5.99 -14.41
N VAL A 68 -5.34 7.11 -15.12
CA VAL A 68 -5.17 8.48 -14.59
C VAL A 68 -6.10 8.81 -13.41
N SER A 69 -7.17 8.04 -13.23
CA SER A 69 -8.04 8.11 -12.05
C SER A 69 -7.40 7.55 -10.76
N GLY A 70 -6.13 7.19 -10.78
CA GLY A 70 -5.43 6.58 -9.65
C GLY A 70 -5.81 5.12 -9.40
N ARG A 71 -6.25 4.42 -10.45
CA ARG A 71 -6.61 2.99 -10.41
C ARG A 71 -5.59 2.17 -11.18
N PHE A 72 -5.14 1.09 -10.57
CA PHE A 72 -4.10 0.21 -11.08
C PHE A 72 -4.56 -1.24 -11.00
N VAL A 73 -4.33 -2.00 -12.07
CA VAL A 73 -4.65 -3.44 -12.10
C VAL A 73 -3.35 -4.24 -12.09
N PHE A 74 -3.29 -5.23 -11.22
CA PHE A 74 -2.16 -6.13 -11.04
C PHE A 74 -2.57 -7.59 -11.27
N PRO A 75 -1.60 -8.47 -11.61
CA PRO A 75 -1.86 -9.90 -11.74
C PRO A 75 -2.57 -10.51 -10.52
N GLY A 76 -3.42 -11.50 -10.76
CA GLY A 76 -4.21 -12.17 -9.72
C GLY A 76 -5.48 -11.43 -9.30
N HIS A 77 -6.10 -10.66 -10.21
CA HIS A 77 -7.35 -9.92 -10.01
C HIS A 77 -7.30 -8.94 -8.83
N ARG A 78 -6.16 -8.27 -8.68
CA ARG A 78 -5.94 -7.24 -7.67
C ARG A 78 -6.09 -5.87 -8.33
N GLU A 79 -7.07 -5.13 -7.86
CA GLU A 79 -7.24 -3.72 -8.23
C GLU A 79 -6.80 -2.86 -7.04
N ILE A 80 -6.00 -1.83 -7.31
CA ILE A 80 -5.56 -0.86 -6.31
C ILE A 80 -6.05 0.51 -6.74
N GLN A 81 -6.73 1.20 -5.83
CA GLN A 81 -7.17 2.57 -6.02
C GLN A 81 -6.51 3.47 -4.97
N VAL A 82 -5.91 4.57 -5.41
CA VAL A 82 -5.50 5.66 -4.51
C VAL A 82 -6.74 6.44 -4.12
N ILE A 83 -7.11 6.37 -2.84
CA ILE A 83 -8.27 7.06 -2.29
C ILE A 83 -7.91 8.50 -1.95
N ASP A 84 -6.73 8.70 -1.37
CA ASP A 84 -6.25 10.02 -0.99
C ASP A 84 -4.73 10.01 -0.79
N THR A 85 -4.08 11.12 -1.09
CA THR A 85 -2.64 11.30 -0.88
C THR A 85 -2.27 12.77 -0.96
N ASP A 86 -1.30 13.19 -0.16
CA ASP A 86 -0.62 14.48 -0.31
C ASP A 86 0.74 14.36 -1.03
N TYR A 87 1.06 13.16 -1.54
CA TYR A 87 2.30 12.75 -2.20
C TYR A 87 3.57 12.76 -1.33
N GLU A 88 3.62 13.65 -0.34
CA GLU A 88 4.79 13.96 0.47
C GLU A 88 4.83 13.18 1.79
N GLN A 89 3.69 12.98 2.43
CA GLN A 89 3.63 12.37 3.76
C GLN A 89 2.89 11.05 3.74
N PHE A 90 1.72 10.99 3.09
CA PHE A 90 0.84 9.84 3.17
C PHE A 90 0.16 9.45 1.86
N ALA A 91 -0.24 8.19 1.79
CA ALA A 91 -1.18 7.68 0.81
C ALA A 91 -2.15 6.68 1.46
N ILE A 92 -3.42 6.78 1.10
CA ILE A 92 -4.47 5.84 1.50
C ILE A 92 -4.91 5.09 0.25
N LEU A 93 -4.77 3.77 0.27
CA LEU A 93 -5.10 2.89 -0.84
C LEU A 93 -6.28 2.01 -0.47
N ARG A 94 -7.14 1.73 -1.45
CA ARG A 94 -8.10 0.63 -1.41
C ARG A 94 -7.59 -0.48 -2.31
N VAL A 95 -7.43 -1.66 -1.75
CA VAL A 95 -7.14 -2.88 -2.51
C VAL A 95 -8.43 -3.67 -2.61
N SER A 96 -8.90 -3.87 -3.83
CA SER A 96 -10.00 -4.77 -4.16
C SER A 96 -9.44 -6.09 -4.68
N LEU A 97 -9.81 -7.19 -4.02
CA LEU A 97 -9.50 -8.54 -4.45
C LEU A 97 -10.80 -9.24 -4.86
N HIS A 98 -10.84 -9.72 -6.10
CA HIS A 98 -11.94 -10.53 -6.58
C HIS A 98 -11.59 -12.01 -6.40
N TRP A 99 -12.38 -12.74 -5.61
CA TRP A 99 -12.24 -14.18 -5.44
C TRP A 99 -13.57 -14.90 -5.57
N ARG A 100 -13.64 -15.81 -6.56
CA ARG A 100 -14.81 -16.60 -6.98
C ARG A 100 -16.00 -15.75 -7.45
N ASP A 101 -16.67 -15.01 -6.57
CA ASP A 101 -17.73 -14.02 -6.88
C ASP A 101 -17.87 -12.98 -5.74
N LYS A 102 -16.86 -12.91 -4.87
CA LYS A 102 -16.83 -11.99 -3.73
C LYS A 102 -15.74 -10.97 -3.97
N GLU A 103 -16.10 -9.71 -3.77
CA GLU A 103 -15.15 -8.63 -3.71
C GLU A 103 -14.77 -8.38 -2.25
N PHE A 104 -13.48 -8.37 -1.99
CA PHE A 104 -12.91 -8.07 -0.68
C PHE A 104 -12.18 -6.75 -0.77
N HIS A 105 -12.40 -5.89 0.22
CA HIS A 105 -11.74 -4.60 0.28
C HIS A 105 -10.82 -4.52 1.49
N VAL A 106 -9.62 -4.02 1.25
CA VAL A 106 -8.65 -3.71 2.27
C VAL A 106 -8.24 -2.26 2.08
N LEU A 107 -8.43 -1.45 3.10
CA LEU A 107 -7.88 -0.10 3.15
C LEU A 107 -6.50 -0.16 3.78
N LYS A 108 -5.54 0.53 3.16
CA LYS A 108 -4.14 0.55 3.58
C LYS A 108 -3.66 1.99 3.67
N TYR A 109 -2.90 2.29 4.72
CA TYR A 109 -2.27 3.59 4.95
C TYR A 109 -0.76 3.45 4.85
N PHE A 110 -0.17 4.33 4.05
CA PHE A 110 1.26 4.37 3.77
C PHE A 110 1.88 5.71 4.16
N THR A 111 3.15 5.68 4.53
CA THR A 111 3.95 6.88 4.84
C THR A 111 5.27 6.88 4.09
N ARG A 112 5.81 8.06 3.74
CA ARG A 112 7.20 8.18 3.22
C ARG A 112 8.28 7.92 4.28
N SER A 113 7.92 8.15 5.55
CA SER A 113 8.83 8.00 6.70
C SER A 113 9.00 6.55 7.15
N LEU A 114 10.21 6.23 7.65
CA LEU A 114 10.47 4.97 8.35
C LEU A 114 10.02 5.00 9.81
N GLU A 115 9.92 6.18 10.42
CA GLU A 115 9.76 6.36 11.88
C GLU A 115 8.41 6.99 12.26
N GLY A 116 7.72 7.67 11.33
CA GLY A 116 6.44 8.34 11.60
C GLY A 116 5.27 7.36 11.63
N GLU A 117 4.58 7.25 12.76
CA GLU A 117 3.38 6.40 12.94
C GLU A 117 2.06 7.19 12.96
N TYR A 118 2.09 8.44 13.44
CA TYR A 118 0.89 9.26 13.74
C TYR A 118 0.92 10.63 13.07
N GLU A 119 1.13 10.64 11.76
CA GLU A 119 1.05 11.86 10.94
C GLU A 119 -0.43 12.28 10.70
N PRO A 120 -0.71 13.53 10.27
CA PRO A 120 -2.08 14.01 10.03
C PRO A 120 -2.93 13.07 9.15
N GLY A 121 -2.32 12.43 8.15
CA GLY A 121 -2.97 11.44 7.28
C GLY A 121 -3.52 10.22 8.04
N PHE A 122 -2.96 9.87 9.20
CA PHE A 122 -3.43 8.77 10.03
C PHE A 122 -4.82 9.05 10.62
N TRP A 123 -5.11 10.30 11.02
CA TRP A 123 -6.43 10.68 11.51
C TRP A 123 -7.50 10.53 10.43
N LYS A 124 -7.17 10.91 9.20
CA LYS A 124 -8.05 10.74 8.05
C LYS A 124 -8.29 9.27 7.72
N PHE A 125 -7.24 8.45 7.78
CA PHE A 125 -7.36 7.00 7.64
C PHE A 125 -8.29 6.42 8.73
N ARG A 126 -8.15 6.88 9.99
CA ARG A 126 -9.02 6.45 11.10
C ARG A 126 -10.48 6.85 10.90
N GLU A 127 -10.74 8.04 10.39
CA GLU A 127 -12.09 8.50 10.08
C GLU A 127 -12.71 7.64 8.97
N LEU A 128 -11.99 7.42 7.87
CA LEU A 128 -12.44 6.59 6.73
C LEU A 128 -12.77 5.14 7.11
N THR A 129 -12.22 4.67 8.21
CA THR A 129 -12.30 3.28 8.66
C THR A 129 -13.07 3.14 9.96
N ALA A 130 -13.71 4.21 10.48
CA ALA A 130 -14.40 4.21 11.76
C ALA A 130 -15.48 3.12 11.85
N ASP A 131 -16.19 2.87 10.75
CA ASP A 131 -17.23 1.85 10.65
C ASP A 131 -16.71 0.49 10.14
N THR A 132 -15.39 0.39 9.91
CA THR A 132 -14.70 -0.84 9.50
C THR A 132 -13.94 -1.38 10.71
N GLY A 133 -14.23 -2.61 11.15
CA GLY A 133 -13.55 -3.23 12.29
C GLY A 133 -12.00 -3.10 12.22
N LEU A 134 -11.40 -2.76 13.38
CA LEU A 134 -9.99 -2.42 13.67
C LEU A 134 -8.92 -3.39 13.10
N TYR A 135 -7.59 -3.10 13.11
CA TYR A 135 -6.70 -1.96 12.76
C TYR A 135 -5.29 -2.34 13.27
N LEU A 136 -4.33 -2.68 12.40
CA LEU A 136 -2.94 -2.93 12.84
C LEU A 136 -2.05 -1.73 12.52
N VAL A 137 -1.54 -1.06 13.57
CA VAL A 137 -0.42 -0.13 13.47
C VAL A 137 0.81 -0.96 13.14
N ALA A 138 1.37 -0.76 11.95
CA ALA A 138 2.53 -1.50 11.52
C ALA A 138 3.68 -1.21 12.48
N ARG A 139 4.19 -2.28 13.08
CA ARG A 139 5.41 -2.25 13.88
C ARG A 139 6.58 -1.83 13.00
N HIS A 140 7.62 -1.29 13.61
CA HIS A 140 8.90 -0.99 12.95
C HIS A 140 9.28 -2.12 11.98
N GLY A 141 9.28 -1.81 10.68
CA GLY A 141 9.42 -2.80 9.62
C GLY A 141 10.88 -2.97 9.22
N ARG A 142 11.54 -4.03 9.69
CA ARG A 142 12.94 -4.31 9.31
C ARG A 142 13.08 -4.45 7.79
N CYS A 143 12.10 -5.06 7.14
CA CYS A 143 12.14 -5.28 5.69
C CYS A 143 11.87 -3.98 4.92
N ALA A 144 11.05 -3.08 5.49
CA ALA A 144 10.88 -1.73 4.96
C ALA A 144 12.19 -0.93 4.99
N LYS A 145 12.94 -1.00 6.09
CA LYS A 145 14.25 -0.33 6.21
C LYS A 145 15.24 -0.86 5.17
N LEU A 146 15.38 -2.18 5.05
CA LEU A 146 16.26 -2.81 4.07
C LEU A 146 15.90 -2.40 2.64
N LEU A 147 14.61 -2.39 2.30
CA LEU A 147 14.16 -1.94 0.98
C LEU A 147 14.57 -0.49 0.70
N LYS A 148 14.46 0.40 1.70
CA LYS A 148 14.84 1.81 1.53
C LYS A 148 16.35 1.98 1.36
N GLU A 149 17.15 1.24 2.12
CA GLU A 149 18.62 1.27 2.06
C GLU A 149 19.18 0.69 0.75
N GLU A 150 18.55 -0.34 0.17
CA GLU A 150 18.94 -0.91 -1.13
C GLU A 150 18.74 0.05 -2.31
N LEU A 151 17.97 1.12 -2.13
CA LEU A 151 17.49 2.00 -3.20
C LEU A 151 18.03 3.43 -3.08
N ILE A 152 18.89 3.70 -2.09
CA ILE A 152 19.70 4.91 -1.91
C ILE A 152 21.11 4.62 -2.41
#